data_AF-A0A661ERU5-F1
#
_entry.id   AF-A0A661ERU5-F1
#
_cell.length_a   1.000
_cell.length_b   1.000
_cell.length_c   1.000
_cell.angle_alpha   90.00
_cell.angle_beta   90.00
_cell.angle_gamma   90.00
#
_symmetry.space_group_name_H-M   'P 1'
#
loop_
_entity.id
_entity.type
_entity.pdbx_description
1 polymer ?
#
loop_
_entity_poly.entity_id
_entity_poly.type
_entity_poly.pdbx_seq_one_letter_code
_entity_poly.pdbx_strand_id
1 'polypeptide(L)'
;MTAYYNELDPKAAAWLRQLIKNGDITDGEVDERSIIEVDGSDLRGFERVHFFAGIGTWDFCLNNAGWSGPVWTASLPCQPFSVAGSQKGKDDERHLLPHFLELVEQCRPDTIFGEQVESAIRHEWLDDLQTNMEREGYTVGHCVLGAHSVGKAHIRKRLYWVADRRASNAKSCGDRGGLRQVSNPDEKQQAHEKSRENQTEQSVN
;
A
#
# COMPACT_ATOMS: atom_id res chain seq x y z
N MET A 1 -3.21 20.29 7.26
CA MET A 1 -3.40 19.40 6.10
C MET A 1 -3.52 20.21 4.83
N THR A 2 -2.45 20.17 4.04
CA THR A 2 -2.39 20.69 2.68
C THR A 2 -2.15 19.53 1.72
N ALA A 3 -2.71 19.61 0.52
CA ALA A 3 -2.58 18.59 -0.51
C ALA A 3 -1.78 19.10 -1.72
N TYR A 4 -1.01 18.21 -2.33
CA TYR A 4 -0.42 18.39 -3.65
C TYR A 4 -1.12 17.47 -4.64
N TYR A 5 -1.60 18.01 -5.75
CA TYR A 5 -2.27 17.26 -6.80
C TYR A 5 -1.47 17.37 -8.09
N ASN A 6 -0.93 16.25 -8.59
CA ASN A 6 -0.33 16.18 -9.91
C ASN A 6 -1.35 15.65 -10.92
N GLU A 7 -1.63 16.46 -11.95
CA GLU A 7 -2.54 16.09 -13.04
C GLU A 7 -2.19 16.84 -14.33
N LEU A 8 -1.71 16.09 -15.33
CA LEU A 8 -1.26 16.63 -16.61
C LEU A 8 -2.41 17.13 -17.50
N ASP A 9 -3.62 16.56 -17.38
CA ASP A 9 -4.77 17.00 -18.18
C ASP A 9 -5.30 18.36 -17.67
N PRO A 10 -5.26 19.44 -18.47
CA PRO A 10 -5.65 20.77 -17.99
C PRO A 10 -7.12 20.89 -17.59
N LYS A 11 -8.01 20.04 -18.13
CA LYS A 11 -9.44 20.07 -17.77
C LYS A 11 -9.66 19.41 -16.42
N ALA A 12 -9.00 18.28 -16.17
CA ALA A 12 -9.01 17.63 -14.86
C ALA A 12 -8.36 18.52 -13.80
N ALA A 13 -7.22 19.16 -14.11
CA ALA A 13 -6.59 20.14 -13.25
C ALA A 13 -7.51 21.35 -12.94
N ALA A 14 -8.20 21.89 -13.95
CA ALA A 14 -9.19 22.94 -13.73
C ALA A 14 -10.35 22.48 -12.83
N TRP A 15 -10.79 21.22 -12.98
CA TRP A 15 -11.82 20.62 -12.13
C TRP A 15 -11.36 20.51 -10.67
N LEU A 16 -10.15 20.01 -10.42
CA LEU A 16 -9.55 19.94 -9.09
C LEU A 16 -9.56 21.31 -8.40
N ARG A 17 -9.17 22.37 -9.11
CA ARG A 17 -9.19 23.75 -8.56
C ARG A 17 -10.60 24.21 -8.18
N GLN A 18 -11.63 23.81 -8.92
CA GLN A 18 -13.02 24.10 -8.53
C GLN A 18 -13.45 23.31 -7.29
N LEU A 19 -13.09 22.04 -7.19
CA LEU A 19 -13.38 21.21 -6.01
C LEU A 19 -12.70 21.76 -4.75
N ILE A 20 -11.44 22.20 -4.86
CA ILE A 20 -10.71 22.88 -3.78
C ILE A 20 -11.45 24.15 -3.37
N LYS A 21 -11.81 25.01 -4.34
CA LYS A 21 -12.53 26.26 -4.07
C LYS A 21 -13.87 26.04 -3.36
N ASN A 22 -14.55 24.95 -3.68
CA ASN A 22 -15.82 24.60 -3.05
C ASN A 22 -15.66 23.94 -1.67
N GLY A 23 -14.44 23.51 -1.30
CA GLY A 23 -14.19 22.73 -0.09
C GLY A 23 -14.62 21.26 -0.19
N ASP A 24 -14.81 20.73 -1.42
CA ASP A 24 -15.18 19.34 -1.65
C ASP A 24 -14.00 18.38 -1.46
N ILE A 25 -12.78 18.88 -1.65
CA ILE A 25 -11.50 18.19 -1.42
C ILE A 25 -10.55 19.07 -0.61
N THR A 26 -9.46 18.49 -0.12
CA THR A 26 -8.46 19.12 0.75
C THR A 26 -7.82 20.31 0.04
N ASP A 27 -7.71 21.44 0.75
CA ASP A 27 -7.04 22.63 0.24
C ASP A 27 -5.58 22.34 -0.14
N GLY A 28 -5.12 22.91 -1.24
CA GLY A 28 -3.86 22.49 -1.82
C GLY A 28 -3.51 23.08 -3.18
N GLU A 29 -2.40 22.60 -3.72
CA GLU A 29 -1.82 23.04 -4.98
C GLU A 29 -2.07 22.03 -6.10
N VAL A 30 -2.45 22.51 -7.28
CA VAL A 30 -2.65 21.69 -8.47
C VAL A 30 -1.55 21.99 -9.48
N ASP A 31 -0.69 20.99 -9.68
CA ASP A 31 0.45 20.99 -10.57
C ASP A 31 0.12 20.25 -11.87
N GLU A 32 0.28 20.96 -12.99
CA GLU A 32 0.01 20.46 -14.35
C GLU A 32 1.25 19.89 -15.05
N ARG A 33 2.40 19.89 -14.39
CA ARG A 33 3.63 19.30 -14.94
C ARG A 33 3.49 17.79 -15.07
N SER A 34 4.25 17.21 -16.00
CA SER A 34 4.44 15.76 -16.03
C SER A 34 5.11 15.32 -14.74
N ILE A 35 4.78 14.12 -14.23
CA ILE A 35 5.48 13.54 -13.07
C ILE A 35 7.00 13.45 -13.27
N ILE A 36 7.45 13.37 -14.54
CA ILE A 36 8.87 13.33 -14.93
C ILE A 36 9.60 14.63 -14.57
N GLU A 37 8.87 15.73 -14.45
CA GLU A 37 9.38 17.07 -14.15
C GLU A 37 9.18 17.46 -12.67
N VAL A 38 8.61 16.56 -11.87
CA VAL A 38 8.38 16.75 -10.43
C VAL A 38 9.55 16.15 -9.67
N ASP A 39 10.07 16.91 -8.69
CA ASP A 39 11.14 16.46 -7.80
C ASP A 39 10.62 16.25 -6.37
N GLY A 40 11.28 15.42 -5.56
CA GLY A 40 10.89 15.21 -4.16
C GLY A 40 10.90 16.48 -3.31
N SER A 41 11.66 17.51 -3.70
CA SER A 41 11.63 18.83 -3.06
C SER A 41 10.34 19.60 -3.28
N ASP A 42 9.66 19.40 -4.42
CA ASP A 42 8.35 20.01 -4.72
C ASP A 42 7.26 19.49 -3.79
N LEU A 43 7.44 18.28 -3.26
CA LEU A 43 6.44 17.59 -2.42
C LEU A 43 6.58 17.91 -0.93
N ARG A 44 7.60 18.69 -0.54
CA ARG A 44 7.87 19.01 0.86
C ARG A 44 6.80 19.93 1.44
N GLY A 45 6.30 19.57 2.61
CA GLY A 45 5.32 20.37 3.33
C GLY A 45 3.86 20.03 3.02
N PHE A 46 3.60 19.14 2.06
CA PHE A 46 2.28 18.57 1.82
C PHE A 46 2.06 17.33 2.68
N GLU A 47 0.91 17.26 3.34
CA GLU A 47 0.50 16.09 4.11
C GLU A 47 -0.14 15.03 3.20
N ARG A 48 -0.84 15.46 2.15
CA ARG A 48 -1.43 14.58 1.15
C ARG A 48 -0.83 14.84 -0.23
N VAL A 49 -0.50 13.77 -0.95
CA VAL A 49 0.07 13.87 -2.30
C VAL A 49 -0.68 12.92 -3.23
N HIS A 50 -1.25 13.46 -4.30
CA HIS A 50 -2.09 12.71 -5.23
C HIS A 50 -1.50 12.77 -6.64
N PHE A 51 -0.93 11.65 -7.11
CA PHE A 51 -0.44 11.51 -8.48
C PHE A 51 -1.53 10.97 -9.40
N PHE A 52 -1.64 11.57 -10.59
CA PHE A 52 -2.71 11.27 -11.54
C PHE A 52 -4.07 11.45 -10.87
N ALA A 53 -4.25 12.63 -10.26
CA ALA A 53 -5.36 12.92 -9.38
C ALA A 53 -6.72 12.88 -10.10
N GLY A 54 -6.75 13.06 -11.43
CA GLY A 54 -7.95 13.12 -12.23
C GLY A 54 -8.91 14.17 -11.67
N ILE A 55 -10.11 13.73 -11.28
CA ILE A 55 -11.12 14.60 -10.67
C ILE A 55 -11.11 14.57 -9.13
N GLY A 56 -10.01 14.15 -8.49
CA GLY A 56 -9.83 14.23 -7.03
C GLY A 56 -10.54 13.13 -6.24
N THR A 57 -10.87 12.01 -6.88
CA THR A 57 -11.66 10.93 -6.25
C THR A 57 -10.98 10.34 -5.01
N TRP A 58 -9.66 10.17 -5.05
CA TRP A 58 -8.91 9.65 -3.90
C TRP A 58 -9.06 10.54 -2.67
N ASP A 59 -8.82 11.84 -2.82
CA ASP A 59 -8.90 12.77 -1.71
C ASP A 59 -10.32 12.91 -1.16
N PHE A 60 -11.31 12.99 -2.04
CA PHE A 60 -12.73 12.96 -1.66
C PHE A 60 -13.09 11.71 -0.85
N CYS A 61 -12.63 10.52 -1.28
CA CYS A 61 -12.85 9.28 -0.56
C CYS A 61 -12.13 9.24 0.79
N LEU A 62 -10.90 9.75 0.87
CA LEU A 62 -10.14 9.84 2.13
C LEU A 62 -10.86 10.74 3.14
N ASN A 63 -11.40 11.88 2.70
CA ASN A 63 -12.22 12.76 3.53
C ASN A 63 -13.47 12.05 4.05
N ASN A 64 -14.21 11.38 3.16
CA ASN A 64 -15.41 10.62 3.56
C ASN A 64 -15.12 9.44 4.48
N ALA A 65 -13.93 8.83 4.36
CA ALA A 65 -13.48 7.77 5.25
C ALA A 65 -12.97 8.28 6.60
N GLY A 66 -12.86 9.61 6.79
CA GLY A 66 -12.30 10.20 8.01
C GLY A 66 -10.80 9.99 8.17
N TRP A 67 -10.06 9.76 7.08
CA TRP A 67 -8.60 9.60 7.12
C TRP A 67 -7.93 10.93 7.48
N SER A 68 -7.13 10.96 8.54
CA SER A 68 -6.52 12.21 9.04
C SER A 68 -5.00 12.23 8.99
N GLY A 69 -4.36 11.16 8.53
CA GLY A 69 -2.90 11.04 8.47
C GLY A 69 -2.31 11.47 7.13
N PRO A 70 -0.98 11.71 7.07
CA PRO A 70 -0.29 11.88 5.81
C PRO A 70 -0.48 10.66 4.90
N VAL A 71 -0.65 10.88 3.60
CA VAL A 71 -0.90 9.80 2.64
C VAL A 71 -0.56 10.20 1.22
N TRP A 72 0.01 9.25 0.48
CA TRP A 72 0.18 9.37 -0.95
C TRP A 72 -0.86 8.52 -1.67
N THR A 73 -1.34 8.97 -2.83
CA THR A 73 -2.18 8.16 -3.71
C THR A 73 -1.70 8.21 -5.16
N ALA A 74 -1.76 7.09 -5.87
CA ALA A 74 -1.34 7.03 -7.28
C ALA A 74 -2.31 6.20 -8.14
N SER A 75 -2.83 6.82 -9.21
CA SER A 75 -3.61 6.15 -10.25
C SER A 75 -2.87 6.18 -11.59
N LEU A 76 -1.69 5.54 -11.63
CA LEU A 76 -0.79 5.52 -12.78
C LEU A 76 -1.56 5.08 -14.06
N PRO A 77 -1.39 5.74 -15.21
CA PRO A 77 -2.12 5.37 -16.42
C PRO A 77 -1.68 3.99 -16.93
N CYS A 78 -2.66 3.14 -17.29
CA CYS A 78 -2.38 1.86 -17.92
C CYS A 78 -1.94 2.07 -19.38
N GLN A 79 -0.80 1.51 -19.77
CA GLN A 79 -0.40 1.42 -21.17
C GLN A 79 -1.35 0.48 -21.93
N PRO A 80 -1.62 0.73 -23.23
CA PRO A 80 -2.18 -0.30 -24.09
C PRO A 80 -1.10 -1.34 -24.35
N PHE A 81 -1.09 -2.43 -23.59
CA PHE A 81 -0.35 -3.64 -23.95
C PHE A 81 -0.99 -4.21 -25.23
N SER A 82 -0.45 -3.77 -26.37
CA SER A 82 -1.00 -4.11 -27.66
C SER A 82 -0.80 -5.60 -27.92
N VAL A 83 -1.91 -6.32 -28.06
CA VAL A 83 -2.01 -7.73 -28.51
C VAL A 83 -1.56 -7.97 -29.95
N ALA A 84 -0.81 -7.05 -30.57
CA ALA A 84 -0.34 -7.16 -31.93
C ALA A 84 1.16 -6.91 -32.00
N GLY A 85 1.92 -8.00 -31.94
CA GLY A 85 3.27 -8.17 -32.48
C GLY A 85 4.22 -6.99 -32.34
N SER A 86 4.95 -6.94 -31.23
CA SER A 86 6.38 -6.60 -31.16
C SER A 86 6.79 -6.54 -29.68
N GLN A 87 7.65 -7.48 -29.27
CA GLN A 87 8.34 -7.45 -27.97
C GLN A 87 9.29 -6.24 -27.90
N LYS A 88 8.78 -5.05 -27.62
CA LYS A 88 9.59 -3.95 -27.06
C LYS A 88 9.29 -3.89 -25.57
N GLY A 89 9.92 -4.80 -24.84
CA GLY A 89 9.90 -4.78 -23.38
C GLY A 89 10.65 -3.56 -22.85
N LYS A 90 10.15 -3.03 -21.73
CA LYS A 90 10.84 -2.20 -20.73
C LYS A 90 11.50 -0.86 -21.15
N ASP A 91 11.61 -0.53 -22.43
CA ASP A 91 12.17 0.75 -22.95
C ASP A 91 11.09 1.74 -23.47
N ASP A 92 9.88 1.71 -22.92
CA ASP A 92 8.83 2.66 -23.34
C ASP A 92 8.90 3.94 -22.49
N GLU A 93 9.09 5.09 -23.15
CA GLU A 93 9.08 6.45 -22.58
C GLU A 93 7.81 6.78 -21.75
N ARG A 94 6.80 5.93 -21.80
CA ARG A 94 5.54 6.03 -21.05
C ARG A 94 5.48 5.13 -19.81
N HIS A 95 6.61 4.57 -19.37
CA HIS A 95 6.71 3.83 -18.11
C HIS A 95 6.87 4.84 -16.96
N LEU A 96 5.73 5.30 -16.41
CA LEU A 96 5.72 6.31 -15.33
C LEU A 96 5.90 5.71 -13.92
N LEU A 97 5.85 4.37 -13.81
CA LEU A 97 6.08 3.68 -12.54
C LEU A 97 7.49 3.93 -11.98
N PRO A 98 8.60 3.85 -12.76
CA PRO A 98 9.94 4.22 -12.30
C PRO A 98 10.00 5.62 -11.69
N HIS A 99 9.45 6.64 -12.37
CA HIS A 99 9.46 8.02 -11.85
C HIS A 99 8.65 8.16 -10.56
N PHE A 100 7.51 7.48 -10.46
CA PHE A 100 6.77 7.42 -9.21
C PHE A 100 7.59 6.75 -8.09
N LEU A 101 8.29 5.65 -8.39
CA LEU A 101 9.14 4.94 -7.43
C LEU A 101 10.34 5.79 -6.99
N GLU A 102 10.96 6.55 -7.90
CA GLU A 102 12.03 7.51 -7.58
C GLU A 102 11.54 8.56 -6.57
N LEU A 103 10.35 9.12 -6.76
CA LEU A 103 9.75 10.06 -5.80
C LEU A 103 9.45 9.40 -4.45
N VAL A 104 8.97 8.15 -4.45
CA VAL A 104 8.73 7.38 -3.22
C VAL A 104 10.03 7.09 -2.47
N GLU A 105 11.12 6.78 -3.18
CA GLU A 105 12.45 6.58 -2.60
C GLU A 105 12.97 7.87 -1.95
N GLN A 106 12.81 9.01 -2.64
CA GLN A 106 13.25 10.32 -2.15
C GLN A 106 12.46 10.82 -0.94
N CYS A 107 11.13 10.70 -0.97
CA CYS A 107 10.26 11.29 0.05
C CYS A 107 9.86 10.32 1.17
N ARG A 108 9.96 9.01 0.92
CA ARG A 108 9.66 7.93 1.88
C ARG A 108 8.32 8.10 2.63
N PRO A 109 7.17 8.30 1.95
CA PRO A 109 5.87 8.38 2.61
C PRO A 109 5.59 7.15 3.49
N ASP A 110 4.82 7.31 4.56
CA ASP A 110 4.47 6.18 5.43
C ASP A 110 3.41 5.26 4.81
N THR A 111 2.39 5.85 4.19
CA THR A 111 1.27 5.11 3.60
C THR A 111 0.99 5.60 2.19
N ILE A 112 0.86 4.65 1.26
CA ILE A 112 0.52 4.89 -0.12
C ILE A 112 -0.67 4.01 -0.50
N PHE A 113 -1.69 4.59 -1.11
CA PHE A 113 -2.73 3.83 -1.82
C PHE A 113 -2.55 3.96 -3.32
N GLY A 114 -2.95 2.96 -4.07
CA GLY A 114 -3.04 3.14 -5.51
C GLY A 114 -4.04 2.25 -6.19
N GLU A 115 -4.30 2.62 -7.43
CA GLU A 115 -5.25 1.95 -8.31
C GLU A 115 -4.59 1.65 -9.64
N GLN A 116 -4.96 0.52 -10.22
CA GLN A 116 -4.61 0.14 -11.57
C GLN A 116 -5.70 -0.75 -12.18
N VAL A 117 -5.69 -0.91 -13.50
CA VAL A 117 -6.53 -1.92 -14.16
C VAL A 117 -6.14 -3.35 -13.76
N GLU A 118 -7.11 -4.26 -13.67
CA GLU A 118 -6.88 -5.68 -13.32
C GLU A 118 -5.86 -6.35 -14.27
N SER A 119 -5.87 -6.00 -15.56
CA SER A 119 -4.99 -6.61 -16.56
C SER A 119 -3.51 -6.32 -16.32
N ALA A 120 -3.16 -5.28 -15.55
CA ALA A 120 -1.77 -4.94 -15.26
C ALA A 120 -1.02 -6.08 -14.53
N ILE A 121 -1.75 -6.93 -13.79
CA ILE A 121 -1.19 -8.15 -13.16
C ILE A 121 -0.60 -9.09 -14.21
N ARG A 122 -1.22 -9.21 -15.38
CA ARG A 122 -0.74 -10.11 -16.46
C ARG A 122 0.52 -9.59 -17.17
N HIS A 123 0.89 -8.35 -16.89
CA HIS A 123 2.01 -7.66 -17.54
C HIS A 123 3.13 -7.35 -16.56
N GLU A 124 3.22 -8.10 -15.45
CA GLU A 124 4.26 -8.00 -14.41
C GLU A 124 4.33 -6.63 -13.71
N TRP A 125 3.38 -5.71 -13.99
CA TRP A 125 3.39 -4.37 -13.41
C TRP A 125 3.29 -4.39 -11.89
N LEU A 126 2.44 -5.29 -11.36
CA LEU A 126 2.30 -5.46 -9.92
C LEU A 126 3.56 -6.10 -9.31
N ASP A 127 4.17 -7.06 -10.00
CA ASP A 127 5.41 -7.69 -9.54
C ASP A 127 6.57 -6.68 -9.50
N ASP A 128 6.68 -5.82 -10.51
CA ASP A 128 7.66 -4.72 -10.57
C ASP A 128 7.40 -3.70 -9.45
N LEU A 129 6.14 -3.30 -9.21
CA LEU A 129 5.77 -2.42 -8.09
C LEU A 129 6.17 -3.04 -6.74
N GLN A 130 5.77 -4.29 -6.49
CA GLN A 130 6.04 -4.98 -5.22
C GLN A 130 7.54 -5.13 -4.99
N THR A 131 8.29 -5.58 -5.99
CA THR A 131 9.74 -5.80 -5.88
C THR A 131 10.49 -4.52 -5.52
N ASN A 132 10.14 -3.39 -6.14
CA ASN A 132 10.83 -2.12 -5.86
C ASN A 132 10.37 -1.51 -4.52
N MET A 133 9.08 -1.56 -4.21
CA MET A 133 8.57 -1.07 -2.91
C MET A 133 9.13 -1.87 -1.73
N GLU A 134 9.24 -3.20 -1.85
CA GLU A 134 9.82 -4.06 -0.82
C GLU A 134 11.32 -3.81 -0.63
N ARG A 135 12.06 -3.52 -1.72
CA ARG A 135 13.46 -3.08 -1.65
C ARG A 135 13.60 -1.81 -0.81
N GLU A 136 12.62 -0.91 -0.92
CA GLU A 136 12.54 0.33 -0.15
C GLU A 136 11.97 0.17 1.27
N GLY A 137 11.66 -1.06 1.70
CA GLY A 137 11.18 -1.36 3.06
C GLY A 137 9.68 -1.19 3.26
N TYR A 138 8.90 -1.15 2.19
CA TYR A 138 7.44 -1.18 2.27
C TYR A 138 6.92 -2.62 2.31
N THR A 139 5.78 -2.81 2.98
CA THR A 139 4.95 -4.01 2.83
C THR A 139 3.81 -3.69 1.90
N VAL A 140 3.63 -4.47 0.83
CA VAL A 140 2.58 -4.22 -0.18
C VAL A 140 1.46 -5.25 -0.05
N GLY A 141 0.23 -4.75 0.11
CA GLY A 141 -0.99 -5.55 0.02
C GLY A 141 -1.80 -5.14 -1.20
N HIS A 142 -2.52 -6.07 -1.82
CA HIS A 142 -3.36 -5.76 -2.98
C HIS A 142 -4.64 -6.61 -3.03
N CYS A 143 -5.63 -6.12 -3.76
CA CYS A 143 -6.85 -6.86 -4.08
C CYS A 143 -7.45 -6.37 -5.41
N VAL A 144 -8.23 -7.22 -6.07
CA VAL A 144 -9.01 -6.81 -7.25
C VAL A 144 -10.48 -6.69 -6.83
N LEU A 145 -11.03 -5.49 -6.96
CA LEU A 145 -12.43 -5.20 -6.62
C LEU A 145 -13.21 -4.78 -7.86
N GLY A 146 -14.43 -5.29 -7.98
CA GLY A 146 -15.36 -4.90 -9.02
C GLY A 146 -16.35 -3.85 -8.54
N ALA A 147 -16.76 -2.93 -9.42
CA ALA A 147 -17.83 -1.98 -9.11
C ALA A 147 -19.16 -2.66 -8.72
N HIS A 148 -19.41 -3.89 -9.21
CA HIS A 148 -20.55 -4.71 -8.80
C HIS A 148 -20.50 -5.11 -7.32
N SER A 149 -19.31 -5.25 -6.73
CA SER A 149 -19.13 -5.57 -5.31
C SER A 149 -19.61 -4.44 -4.38
N VAL A 150 -19.78 -3.23 -4.91
CA VAL A 150 -20.32 -2.04 -4.21
C VAL A 150 -21.66 -1.57 -4.78
N GLY A 151 -22.41 -2.50 -5.40
CA GLY A 151 -23.79 -2.26 -5.83
C GLY A 151 -23.95 -1.47 -7.13
N LYS A 152 -22.90 -1.34 -7.96
CA LYS A 152 -23.02 -0.69 -9.29
C LYS A 152 -23.34 -1.70 -10.39
N ALA A 153 -24.24 -1.33 -11.30
CA ALA A 153 -24.74 -2.19 -12.38
C ALA A 153 -23.77 -2.37 -13.57
N HIS A 154 -22.48 -2.07 -13.41
CA HIS A 154 -21.49 -2.19 -14.48
C HIS A 154 -20.26 -2.99 -14.03
N ILE A 155 -19.66 -3.72 -14.98
CA ILE A 155 -18.45 -4.50 -14.74
C ILE A 155 -17.25 -3.57 -14.93
N ARG A 156 -16.68 -3.11 -13.81
CA ARG A 156 -15.41 -2.40 -13.79
C ARG A 156 -14.57 -2.97 -12.65
N LYS A 157 -13.62 -3.84 -13.00
CA LYS A 157 -12.64 -4.37 -12.06
C LYS A 157 -11.42 -3.47 -12.00
N ARG A 158 -10.92 -3.23 -10.81
CA ARG A 158 -9.68 -2.49 -10.53
C ARG A 158 -8.84 -3.23 -9.51
N LEU A 159 -7.54 -3.25 -9.78
CA LEU A 159 -6.51 -3.60 -8.82
C LEU A 159 -6.34 -2.40 -7.90
N TYR A 160 -6.59 -2.60 -6.61
CA TYR A 160 -6.26 -1.67 -5.55
C TYR A 160 -5.08 -2.23 -4.78
N TRP A 161 -4.15 -1.36 -4.41
CA TRP A 161 -2.99 -1.73 -3.61
C TRP A 161 -2.72 -0.69 -2.53
N VAL A 162 -2.06 -1.15 -1.48
CA VAL A 162 -1.54 -0.32 -0.39
C VAL A 162 -0.08 -0.69 -0.19
N ALA A 163 0.77 0.32 -0.06
CA ALA A 163 2.13 0.16 0.41
C ALA A 163 2.26 0.88 1.74
N ASP A 164 2.65 0.14 2.78
CA ASP A 164 2.89 0.69 4.11
C ASP A 164 4.36 0.53 4.44
N ARG A 165 5.05 1.64 4.66
CA ARG A 165 6.41 1.62 5.17
C ARG A 165 6.28 1.25 6.62
N ARG A 166 6.61 -0.01 6.95
CA ARG A 166 6.66 -0.45 8.34
C ARG A 166 7.50 0.54 9.11
N ALA A 167 6.84 1.41 9.88
CA ALA A 167 7.55 2.18 10.85
C ALA A 167 8.28 1.14 11.71
N SER A 168 9.56 1.37 11.95
CA SER A 168 10.22 0.87 13.15
C SER A 168 9.56 1.51 14.39
N ASN A 169 8.23 1.47 14.47
CA ASN A 169 7.50 1.40 15.71
C ASN A 169 7.74 0.01 16.31
N ALA A 170 9.01 -0.25 16.64
CA ALA A 170 9.33 -0.55 18.02
C ALA A 170 8.84 0.62 18.90
N LYS A 171 7.51 0.81 18.98
CA LYS A 171 6.95 0.95 20.30
C LYS A 171 7.38 -0.33 20.95
N SER A 172 8.33 -0.23 21.88
CA SER A 172 8.59 -1.30 22.82
C SER A 172 7.22 -1.87 23.16
N CYS A 173 6.99 -3.13 22.76
CA CYS A 173 6.09 -3.97 23.50
C CYS A 173 6.53 -3.75 24.94
N GLY A 174 5.76 -2.94 25.66
CA GLY A 174 6.06 -2.60 27.04
C GLY A 174 6.37 -3.91 27.72
N ASP A 175 7.51 -3.93 28.40
CA ASP A 175 7.90 -4.99 29.30
C ASP A 175 6.70 -5.32 30.22
N ARG A 176 5.94 -6.32 29.79
CA ARG A 176 4.89 -6.97 30.55
C ARG A 176 5.06 -8.45 30.34
N GLY A 177 6.06 -8.95 31.05
CA GLY A 177 5.84 -10.09 31.92
C GLY A 177 5.94 -11.45 31.24
N GLY A 178 7.10 -12.08 31.46
CA GLY A 178 7.19 -13.51 31.66
C GLY A 178 7.28 -14.34 30.38
N LEU A 179 8.51 -14.67 29.99
CA LEU A 179 8.76 -15.96 29.36
C LEU A 179 8.17 -17.05 30.28
N ARG A 180 7.03 -17.62 29.90
CA ARG A 180 6.61 -18.89 30.44
C ARG A 180 7.48 -19.93 29.75
N GLN A 181 8.49 -20.43 30.46
CA GLN A 181 9.22 -21.63 30.04
C GLN A 181 8.19 -22.71 29.72
N VAL A 182 8.21 -23.19 28.48
CA VAL A 182 7.53 -24.42 28.11
C VAL A 182 8.38 -25.54 28.69
N SER A 183 7.98 -26.03 29.86
CA SER A 183 8.58 -27.22 30.47
C SER A 183 8.34 -28.42 29.56
N ASN A 184 9.42 -29.14 29.27
CA ASN A 184 9.47 -30.31 28.40
C ASN A 184 8.50 -31.41 28.90
N PRO A 185 7.65 -32.02 28.03
CA PRO A 185 6.66 -33.03 28.48
C PRO A 185 7.26 -34.34 29.01
N ASP A 186 8.53 -34.60 28.73
CA ASP A 186 9.15 -35.92 28.94
C ASP A 186 9.57 -36.21 30.40
N GLU A 187 9.60 -35.21 31.29
CA GLU A 187 9.91 -35.45 32.71
C GLU A 187 8.73 -35.99 33.52
N LYS A 188 7.49 -35.85 33.04
CA LYS A 188 6.29 -36.33 33.76
C LYS A 188 6.01 -37.82 33.58
N GLN A 189 6.52 -38.45 32.52
CA GLN A 189 6.33 -39.89 32.31
C GLN A 189 7.27 -40.74 33.16
N GLN A 190 8.52 -40.32 33.37
CA GLN A 190 9.47 -41.07 34.21
C GLN A 190 9.12 -41.04 35.71
N ALA A 191 8.44 -39.99 36.19
CA ALA A 191 7.98 -39.92 37.58
C ALA A 191 6.76 -40.84 37.86
N HIS A 192 5.95 -41.14 36.84
CA HIS A 192 4.77 -41.99 36.99
C HIS A 192 5.10 -43.49 36.92
N GLU A 193 6.21 -43.85 36.26
CA GLU A 193 6.67 -45.23 36.18
C GLU A 193 7.39 -45.67 37.46
N LYS A 194 8.25 -44.82 38.04
CA LYS A 194 8.92 -45.08 39.33
C LYS A 194 7.97 -45.15 40.53
N SER A 195 6.81 -44.51 40.46
CA SER A 195 5.81 -44.57 41.53
C SER A 195 4.93 -45.82 41.48
N ARG A 196 4.84 -46.50 40.32
CA ARG A 196 4.16 -47.80 40.18
C ARG A 196 5.03 -48.97 40.60
N GLU A 197 6.34 -48.91 40.36
CA GLU A 197 7.27 -49.96 40.81
C GLU A 197 7.35 -50.02 42.35
N ASN A 198 7.43 -48.87 43.03
CA ASN A 198 7.49 -48.82 44.50
C ASN A 198 6.21 -49.27 45.22
N GLN A 199 5.03 -49.24 44.57
CA GLN A 199 3.79 -49.75 45.17
C GLN A 199 3.62 -51.26 45.03
N THR A 200 4.29 -51.87 44.05
CA THR A 200 4.16 -53.32 43.81
C THR A 200 5.04 -54.13 44.77
N GLU A 201 6.18 -53.58 45.22
CA GLU A 201 7.07 -54.24 46.19
C GLU A 201 6.56 -54.22 47.64
N GLN A 202 5.64 -53.31 48.01
CA GLN A 202 5.07 -53.25 49.37
C GLN A 202 3.84 -54.13 49.59
N SER A 203 3.40 -54.88 48.57
CA SER A 203 2.18 -55.70 48.62
C SER A 203 2.44 -57.21 48.75
N VAL A 204 3.70 -57.64 48.88
CA VAL A 204 4.09 -59.07 48.94
C VAL A 204 4.97 -59.40 50.16
N ASN A 205 4.75 -58.72 51.28
CA ASN A 205 5.25 -59.15 52.60
C ASN A 205 4.09 -59.25 53.59
#